data_AF-A0A8I3RTP0-F1
#
_entry.id   AF-A0A8I3RTP0-F1
#
_cell.length_a   1.000
_cell.length_b   1.000
_cell.length_c   1.000
_cell.angle_alpha   90.00
_cell.angle_beta   90.00
_cell.angle_gamma   90.00
#
_symmetry.space_group_name_H-M   'P 1'
#
loop_
_entity.id
_entity.type
_entity.pdbx_description
1 polymer ?
#
loop_
_entity_poly.entity_id
_entity_poly.type
_entity_poly.pdbx_seq_one_letter_code
_entity_poly.pdbx_strand_id
1 'polypeptide(L)'
;MLLCQIFLENFTAAIPGHRCWVNILDNDTVSDNDTEILSPDALLRISIPMDSDLRPDKCHRFIHPQWQLLHVNGTFTNMTEPDKETCLDGWVYDQSSFPSTIITEWDLVCSYQSQKSVVQFLFMTGMLVGGLIGGHLSDRWLVEPARWLIINNKPEEGLKALRKVAHINGMKNAGDILTMEGLRSSMQDELEAAQTKTTVCDLFCTPDLRKRICLLLFVSKELKKSKR
;
A
#
# COMPACT_ATOMS: atom_id res chain seq x y z
N MET A 1 -7.56 1.15 11.11
CA MET A 1 -7.57 -0.31 10.93
C MET A 1 -7.01 -0.71 9.56
N LEU A 2 -7.53 -0.16 8.44
CA LEU A 2 -7.05 -0.46 7.09
C LEU A 2 -5.54 -0.22 6.87
N LEU A 3 -5.00 0.88 7.41
CA LEU A 3 -3.57 1.18 7.32
C LEU A 3 -2.69 0.11 7.99
N CYS A 4 -3.11 -0.43 9.14
CA CYS A 4 -2.35 -1.47 9.83
C CYS A 4 -2.30 -2.78 9.03
N GLN A 5 -3.37 -3.12 8.32
CA GLN A 5 -3.42 -4.30 7.44
C GLN A 5 -2.46 -4.17 6.26
N ILE A 6 -2.43 -3.01 5.60
CA ILE A 6 -1.52 -2.74 4.47
C ILE A 6 -0.06 -2.83 4.91
N PHE A 7 0.27 -2.29 6.09
CA PHE A 7 1.64 -2.41 6.62
C PHE A 7 2.00 -3.86 6.91
N LEU A 8 1.10 -4.62 7.55
CA LEU A 8 1.36 -6.02 7.89
C LEU A 8 1.62 -6.86 6.63
N GLU A 9 0.80 -6.71 5.60
CA GLU A 9 0.98 -7.41 4.32
C GLU A 9 2.34 -7.11 3.69
N ASN A 10 2.74 -5.84 3.66
CA ASN A 10 4.03 -5.42 3.11
C ASN A 10 5.23 -5.97 3.91
N PHE A 11 5.11 -6.10 5.23
CA PHE A 11 6.13 -6.70 6.09
C PHE A 11 6.20 -8.23 5.92
N THR A 12 5.06 -8.91 5.80
CA THR A 12 5.03 -10.38 5.64
C THR A 12 5.58 -10.84 4.29
N ALA A 13 5.54 -9.99 3.26
CA ALA A 13 6.04 -10.27 1.91
C ALA A 13 7.33 -9.52 1.55
N ALA A 14 8.12 -9.13 2.57
CA ALA A 14 9.43 -8.54 2.35
C ALA A 14 10.38 -9.56 1.71
N ILE A 15 11.17 -9.10 0.73
CA ILE A 15 12.18 -9.92 0.06
C ILE A 15 13.55 -9.59 0.69
N PRO A 16 14.18 -10.51 1.45
CA PRO A 16 15.51 -10.29 1.99
C PRO A 16 16.57 -10.31 0.88
N GLY A 17 17.81 -9.95 1.23
CA GLY A 17 18.96 -10.20 0.35
C GLY A 17 19.03 -11.68 -0.01
N HIS A 18 19.20 -12.00 -1.28
CA HIS A 18 19.21 -13.39 -1.75
C HIS A 18 20.09 -13.54 -2.97
N ARG A 19 20.54 -14.77 -3.19
CA ARG A 19 21.23 -15.23 -4.39
C ARG A 19 20.71 -16.62 -4.77
N CYS A 20 20.95 -17.02 -6.00
CA CYS A 20 20.64 -18.38 -6.43
C CYS A 20 21.57 -19.39 -5.76
N TRP A 21 21.03 -20.57 -5.46
CA TRP A 21 21.82 -21.68 -4.95
C TRP A 21 22.76 -22.23 -6.04
N VAL A 22 24.01 -22.46 -5.67
CA VAL A 22 25.06 -22.96 -6.57
C VAL A 22 25.70 -24.19 -5.95
N ASN A 23 25.53 -25.35 -6.61
CA ASN A 23 26.01 -26.63 -6.11
C ASN A 23 27.51 -26.63 -5.74
N ILE A 24 28.37 -25.99 -6.54
CA ILE A 24 29.83 -25.96 -6.30
C ILE A 24 30.20 -25.14 -5.05
N LEU A 25 29.35 -24.18 -4.66
CA LEU A 25 29.62 -23.29 -3.52
C LEU A 25 28.89 -23.73 -2.25
N ASP A 26 27.66 -24.20 -2.38
CA ASP A 26 26.74 -24.39 -1.27
C ASP A 26 26.59 -25.88 -0.85
N ASN A 27 27.14 -26.84 -1.63
CA ASN A 27 27.13 -28.28 -1.29
C ASN A 27 28.40 -28.75 -0.55
N ASP A 28 29.41 -27.90 -0.38
CA ASP A 28 30.63 -28.31 0.32
C ASP A 28 30.32 -28.58 1.80
N THR A 29 30.16 -29.87 2.13
CA THR A 29 30.50 -30.39 3.44
C THR A 29 31.93 -29.95 3.70
N VAL A 30 32.12 -29.01 4.63
CA VAL A 30 33.42 -28.55 5.13
C VAL A 30 34.28 -29.78 5.47
N SER A 31 35.10 -30.20 4.51
CA SER A 31 36.25 -31.04 4.75
C SER A 31 37.44 -30.11 4.73
N ASP A 32 37.89 -29.71 5.91
CA ASP A 32 39.29 -29.32 6.15
C ASP A 32 40.17 -30.43 5.57
N ASN A 33 40.58 -30.29 4.31
CA ASN A 33 41.66 -31.05 3.69
C ASN A 33 42.08 -30.27 2.44
N ASP A 34 43.04 -29.38 2.64
CA ASP A 34 43.95 -28.77 1.67
C ASP A 34 43.75 -29.20 0.22
N THR A 35 42.79 -28.56 -0.44
CA THR A 35 42.77 -28.46 -1.90
C THR A 35 42.64 -26.97 -2.19
N GLU A 36 43.33 -26.47 -3.20
CA GLU A 36 43.36 -25.06 -3.62
C GLU A 36 41.96 -24.66 -4.14
N ILE A 37 41.00 -24.49 -3.22
CA ILE A 37 39.60 -24.19 -3.53
C ILE A 37 39.53 -22.73 -3.99
N LEU A 38 39.03 -22.54 -5.20
CA LEU A 38 38.80 -21.23 -5.81
C LEU A 38 37.98 -20.35 -4.85
N SER A 39 38.38 -19.07 -4.68
CA SER A 39 37.70 -18.15 -3.75
C SER A 39 36.17 -18.14 -3.97
N PRO A 40 35.34 -18.10 -2.91
CA PRO A 40 33.87 -18.07 -3.02
C PRO A 40 33.34 -17.01 -4.00
N ASP A 41 33.97 -15.84 -4.02
CA ASP A 41 33.60 -14.74 -4.92
C ASP A 41 33.88 -15.07 -6.39
N ALA A 42 34.92 -15.86 -6.65
CA ALA A 42 35.27 -16.33 -7.98
C ALA A 42 34.27 -17.38 -8.49
N LEU A 43 33.82 -18.30 -7.62
CA LEU A 43 32.76 -19.27 -7.92
C LEU A 43 31.41 -18.60 -8.20
N LEU A 44 31.07 -17.54 -7.46
CA LEU A 44 29.87 -16.74 -7.72
C LEU A 44 29.92 -16.07 -9.10
N ARG A 45 31.06 -15.46 -9.45
CA ARG A 45 31.24 -14.75 -10.73
C ARG A 45 31.11 -15.66 -11.96
N ILE A 46 31.52 -16.92 -11.86
CA ILE A 46 31.39 -17.87 -12.99
C ILE A 46 30.00 -18.48 -13.09
N SER A 47 29.21 -18.48 -12.01
CA SER A 47 27.93 -19.18 -11.92
C SER A 47 26.72 -18.25 -12.10
N ILE A 48 26.85 -16.98 -11.71
CA ILE A 48 25.75 -16.01 -11.73
C ILE A 48 26.13 -14.84 -12.67
N PRO A 49 25.29 -14.51 -13.68
CA PRO A 49 25.52 -13.36 -14.53
C PRO A 49 25.47 -12.06 -13.74
N MET A 50 26.09 -11.00 -14.27
CA MET A 50 25.96 -9.66 -13.69
C MET A 50 24.79 -8.94 -14.35
N ASP A 51 23.99 -8.26 -13.54
CA ASP A 51 22.97 -7.31 -13.99
C ASP A 51 23.64 -5.99 -14.44
N SER A 52 22.83 -5.09 -14.99
CA SER A 52 23.17 -3.74 -15.47
C SER A 52 23.99 -2.92 -14.48
N ASP A 53 23.82 -3.16 -13.17
CA ASP A 53 24.51 -2.47 -12.07
C ASP A 53 25.84 -3.14 -11.65
N LEU A 54 26.37 -4.09 -12.44
CA LEU A 54 27.53 -4.93 -12.09
C LEU A 54 27.36 -5.69 -10.77
N ARG A 55 26.11 -6.03 -10.44
CA ARG A 55 25.77 -6.88 -9.29
C ARG A 55 25.38 -8.26 -9.78
N PRO A 56 25.59 -9.32 -8.98
CA PRO A 56 25.08 -10.64 -9.34
C PRO A 56 23.58 -10.56 -9.57
N ASP A 57 23.13 -11.13 -10.69
CA ASP A 57 21.72 -11.30 -10.99
C ASP A 57 21.08 -12.15 -9.89
N LYS A 58 19.88 -11.75 -9.51
CA LYS A 58 19.14 -12.35 -8.40
C LYS A 58 18.23 -13.48 -8.85
N CYS A 59 17.89 -13.52 -10.13
CA CYS A 59 16.85 -14.39 -10.67
C CYS A 59 17.32 -15.37 -11.73
N HIS A 60 18.48 -15.10 -12.31
CA HIS A 60 19.07 -15.96 -13.33
C HIS A 60 20.44 -16.45 -12.91
N ARG A 61 20.80 -17.62 -13.42
CA ARG A 61 22.13 -18.21 -13.33
C ARG A 61 22.54 -18.75 -14.69
N PHE A 62 23.84 -18.99 -14.87
CA PHE A 62 24.32 -19.69 -16.05
C PHE A 62 23.98 -21.17 -15.96
N ILE A 63 23.57 -21.77 -17.08
CA ILE A 63 23.34 -23.22 -17.16
C ILE A 63 24.65 -23.98 -16.90
N HIS A 64 25.76 -23.46 -17.43
CA HIS A 64 27.10 -24.01 -17.23
C HIS A 64 28.04 -22.94 -16.65
N PRO A 65 28.87 -23.26 -15.64
CA PRO A 65 29.82 -22.31 -15.06
C PRO A 65 30.79 -21.80 -16.14
N GLN A 66 30.90 -20.48 -16.24
CA GLN A 66 31.71 -19.79 -17.24
C GLN A 66 33.13 -19.59 -16.72
N TRP A 67 33.92 -20.66 -16.66
CA TRP A 67 35.31 -20.63 -16.19
C TRP A 67 36.19 -19.62 -16.94
N GLN A 68 35.83 -19.32 -18.19
CA GLN A 68 36.46 -18.30 -19.03
C GLN A 68 36.43 -16.89 -18.38
N LEU A 69 35.47 -16.60 -17.50
CA LEU A 69 35.39 -15.31 -16.79
C LEU A 69 36.50 -15.13 -15.74
N LEU A 70 37.21 -16.20 -15.34
CA LEU A 70 38.33 -16.12 -14.38
C LEU A 70 39.63 -15.66 -15.04
N HIS A 71 39.80 -15.94 -16.33
CA HIS A 71 41.03 -15.68 -17.07
C HIS A 71 40.82 -14.55 -18.08
N VAL A 72 40.61 -13.32 -17.57
CA VAL A 72 40.54 -12.12 -18.42
C VAL A 72 41.94 -11.80 -18.94
N ASN A 73 42.36 -12.43 -20.04
CA ASN A 73 43.49 -11.97 -20.86
C ASN A 73 43.48 -12.50 -22.31
N GLY A 74 42.39 -13.10 -22.79
CA GLY A 74 42.26 -13.60 -24.16
C GLY A 74 41.32 -12.74 -25.00
N THR A 75 41.76 -12.38 -26.21
CA THR A 75 40.97 -11.76 -27.27
C THR A 75 39.61 -12.43 -27.47
N PHE A 76 38.53 -11.64 -27.32
CA PHE A 76 37.14 -12.02 -27.57
C PHE A 76 36.98 -12.52 -29.01
N THR A 77 36.90 -13.83 -29.21
CA THR A 77 36.36 -14.43 -30.43
C THR A 77 34.87 -14.62 -30.21
N ASN A 78 34.05 -14.20 -31.19
CA ASN A 78 32.58 -14.23 -31.21
C ASN A 78 31.94 -15.24 -30.24
N MET A 79 31.62 -14.79 -29.02
CA MET A 79 30.90 -15.58 -28.04
C MET A 79 29.40 -15.45 -28.35
N THR A 80 28.74 -16.58 -28.59
CA THR A 80 27.28 -16.65 -28.47
C THR A 80 26.90 -16.24 -27.04
N GLU A 81 25.84 -15.45 -26.87
CA GLU A 81 25.43 -15.01 -25.54
C GLU A 81 25.27 -16.24 -24.62
N PRO A 82 25.93 -16.28 -23.46
CA PRO A 82 25.91 -17.45 -22.60
C PRO A 82 24.48 -17.75 -22.15
N ASP A 83 24.09 -19.02 -22.25
CA ASP A 83 22.74 -19.46 -21.91
C ASP A 83 22.46 -19.25 -20.41
N LYS A 84 21.37 -18.55 -20.14
CA LYS A 84 20.88 -18.22 -18.79
C LYS A 84 19.61 -19.02 -18.51
N GLU A 85 19.49 -19.54 -17.31
CA GLU A 85 18.27 -20.17 -16.81
C GLU A 85 17.76 -19.51 -15.54
N THR A 86 16.49 -19.73 -15.21
CA THR A 86 15.95 -19.38 -13.90
C THR A 86 16.52 -20.30 -12.83
N CYS A 87 16.64 -19.81 -11.60
CA CYS A 87 17.19 -20.59 -10.51
C CYS A 87 16.20 -21.70 -10.08
N LEU A 88 16.52 -22.94 -10.44
CA LEU A 88 15.68 -24.12 -10.18
C LEU A 88 16.02 -24.83 -8.86
N ASP A 89 17.29 -24.73 -8.43
CA ASP A 89 17.81 -25.44 -7.26
C ASP A 89 17.60 -24.68 -5.93
N GLY A 90 16.73 -23.67 -5.94
CA GLY A 90 16.41 -22.86 -4.77
C GLY A 90 17.30 -21.61 -4.60
N TRP A 91 17.17 -20.98 -3.43
CA TRP A 91 17.79 -19.69 -3.10
C TRP A 91 18.51 -19.75 -1.76
N VAL A 92 19.58 -18.97 -1.64
CA VAL A 92 20.25 -18.69 -0.37
C VAL A 92 19.86 -17.29 0.09
N TYR A 93 19.18 -17.22 1.22
CA TYR A 93 18.66 -15.99 1.81
C TYR A 93 19.57 -15.46 2.94
N ASP A 94 19.76 -14.14 2.97
CA ASP A 94 20.34 -13.45 4.11
C ASP A 94 19.27 -13.24 5.20
N GLN A 95 19.39 -14.00 6.29
CA GLN A 95 18.45 -14.00 7.41
C GLN A 95 18.74 -12.92 8.46
N SER A 96 19.72 -12.03 8.22
CA SER A 96 20.12 -10.98 9.17
C SER A 96 18.98 -10.02 9.57
N SER A 97 18.09 -9.71 8.62
CA SER A 97 17.01 -8.73 8.80
C SER A 97 15.67 -9.39 9.09
N PHE A 98 15.36 -10.50 8.43
CA PHE A 98 14.09 -11.21 8.56
C PHE A 98 14.35 -12.72 8.61
N PRO A 99 13.97 -13.43 9.69
CA PRO A 99 14.25 -14.86 9.83
C PRO A 99 13.36 -15.71 8.90
N SER A 100 12.12 -15.29 8.64
CA SER A 100 11.20 -15.98 7.74
C SER A 100 10.17 -15.00 7.18
N THR A 101 9.91 -15.07 5.87
CA THR A 101 8.83 -14.33 5.20
C THR A 101 8.06 -15.28 4.28
N ILE A 102 6.84 -14.89 3.85
CA ILE A 102 6.05 -15.73 2.92
C ILE A 102 6.79 -15.99 1.60
N ILE A 103 7.71 -15.10 1.23
CA ILE A 103 8.53 -15.24 0.02
C ILE A 103 9.62 -16.30 0.21
N THR A 104 10.26 -16.35 1.37
CA THR A 104 11.31 -17.35 1.66
C THR A 104 10.75 -18.72 1.99
N GLU A 105 9.50 -18.79 2.48
CA GLU A 105 8.84 -20.06 2.79
C GLU A 105 8.38 -20.80 1.51
N TRP A 106 7.93 -20.05 0.51
CA TRP A 106 7.40 -20.60 -0.74
C TRP A 106 8.33 -20.40 -1.94
N ASP A 107 9.50 -19.79 -1.74
CA ASP A 107 10.53 -19.68 -2.77
C ASP A 107 10.04 -18.94 -4.05
N LEU A 108 9.27 -17.87 -3.84
CA LEU A 108 8.52 -17.15 -4.90
C LEU A 108 9.18 -15.83 -5.34
N VAL A 109 10.47 -15.66 -5.10
CA VAL A 109 11.16 -14.36 -5.17
C VAL A 109 10.97 -13.64 -6.52
N CYS A 110 11.34 -14.31 -7.60
CA CYS A 110 11.41 -13.73 -8.94
C CYS A 110 10.04 -13.58 -9.59
N SER A 111 9.16 -14.55 -9.39
CA SER A 111 7.76 -14.45 -9.84
C SER A 111 7.05 -13.30 -9.12
N TYR A 112 7.21 -13.21 -7.81
CA TYR A 112 6.59 -12.15 -7.01
C TYR A 112 7.10 -10.76 -7.40
N GLN A 113 8.42 -10.59 -7.59
CA GLN A 113 9.00 -9.31 -8.01
C GLN A 113 8.42 -8.80 -9.33
N SER A 114 8.20 -9.68 -10.31
CA SER A 114 7.58 -9.31 -11.59
C SER A 114 6.11 -8.90 -11.46
N GLN A 115 5.40 -9.46 -10.47
CA GLN A 115 3.96 -9.26 -10.28
C GLN A 115 3.60 -8.13 -9.32
N LYS A 116 4.54 -7.67 -8.48
CA LYS A 116 4.32 -6.58 -7.52
C LYS A 116 3.64 -5.35 -8.12
N SER A 117 4.08 -4.90 -9.30
CA SER A 117 3.53 -3.72 -9.95
C SER A 117 2.07 -3.91 -10.36
N VAL A 118 1.68 -5.12 -10.76
CA VAL A 118 0.28 -5.44 -11.14
C VAL A 118 -0.61 -5.40 -9.90
N VAL A 119 -0.20 -6.05 -8.82
CA VAL A 119 -0.97 -6.08 -7.56
C VAL A 119 -1.13 -4.66 -6.99
N GLN A 120 -0.07 -3.87 -6.99
CA GLN A 120 -0.12 -2.49 -6.52
C GLN A 120 -1.05 -1.62 -7.37
N PHE A 121 -1.01 -1.78 -8.70
CA PHE A 121 -1.93 -1.08 -9.60
C PHE A 121 -3.38 -1.44 -9.29
N LEU A 122 -3.71 -2.74 -9.27
CA LEU A 122 -5.07 -3.21 -8.97
C LEU A 122 -5.58 -2.71 -7.62
N PHE A 123 -4.72 -2.71 -6.60
CA PHE A 123 -5.05 -2.19 -5.28
C PHE A 123 -5.36 -0.68 -5.30
N MET A 124 -4.49 0.12 -5.93
CA MET A 124 -4.69 1.58 -6.05
C MET A 124 -5.94 1.92 -6.86
N THR A 125 -6.18 1.21 -7.95
CA THR A 125 -7.41 1.36 -8.75
C THR A 125 -8.64 0.97 -7.94
N GLY A 126 -8.60 -0.13 -7.19
CA GLY A 126 -9.68 -0.57 -6.32
C GLY A 126 -10.03 0.46 -5.23
N MET A 127 -9.01 1.05 -4.59
CA MET A 127 -9.22 2.13 -3.62
C MET A 127 -9.84 3.38 -4.26
N LEU A 128 -9.38 3.78 -5.44
CA LEU A 128 -9.93 4.94 -6.16
C LEU A 128 -11.40 4.72 -6.51
N VAL A 129 -11.72 3.58 -7.13
CA VAL A 129 -13.09 3.24 -7.54
C VAL A 129 -13.99 3.08 -6.32
N GLY A 130 -13.53 2.37 -5.28
CA GLY A 130 -14.26 2.21 -4.03
C GLY A 130 -14.54 3.54 -3.33
N GLY A 131 -13.57 4.46 -3.34
CA GLY A 131 -13.75 5.81 -2.80
C GLY A 131 -14.78 6.63 -3.57
N LEU A 132 -14.76 6.57 -4.91
CA LEU A 132 -15.73 7.28 -5.75
C LEU A 132 -17.15 6.73 -5.59
N ILE A 133 -17.30 5.40 -5.61
CA ILE A 133 -18.59 4.74 -5.42
C ILE A 133 -19.11 5.00 -4.00
N GLY A 134 -18.27 4.81 -2.99
CA GLY A 134 -18.60 5.05 -1.59
C GLY A 134 -19.00 6.51 -1.34
N GLY A 135 -18.25 7.47 -1.90
CA GLY A 135 -18.56 8.89 -1.84
C GLY A 135 -19.90 9.22 -2.51
N HIS A 136 -20.08 8.78 -3.77
CA HIS A 136 -21.33 9.03 -4.49
C HIS A 136 -22.56 8.39 -3.83
N LEU A 137 -22.41 7.20 -3.25
CA LEU A 137 -23.48 6.58 -2.47
C LEU A 137 -23.71 7.33 -1.15
N SER A 138 -22.66 7.79 -0.47
CA SER A 138 -22.78 8.60 0.74
C SER A 138 -23.52 9.91 0.46
N ASP A 139 -23.20 10.61 -0.61
CA ASP A 139 -23.86 11.88 -0.98
C ASP A 139 -25.33 11.67 -1.34
N ARG A 140 -25.65 10.52 -1.96
CA ARG A 140 -27.00 10.19 -2.40
C ARG A 140 -27.89 9.64 -1.27
N TRP A 141 -27.31 8.94 -0.30
CA TRP A 141 -28.07 8.19 0.70
C TRP A 141 -27.91 8.69 2.14
N LEU A 142 -26.78 9.30 2.51
CA LEU A 142 -26.42 9.40 3.93
C LEU A 142 -26.64 10.75 4.63
N VAL A 143 -26.36 11.96 4.09
CA VAL A 143 -26.30 13.10 5.05
C VAL A 143 -26.90 14.45 4.66
N GLU A 144 -26.91 14.93 3.42
CA GLU A 144 -27.07 16.40 3.26
C GLU A 144 -28.16 17.01 2.38
N PRO A 145 -29.01 16.31 1.59
CA PRO A 145 -29.95 17.04 0.75
C PRO A 145 -30.96 17.84 1.59
N ALA A 146 -31.54 17.25 2.64
CA ALA A 146 -32.55 17.95 3.44
C ALA A 146 -31.95 19.13 4.23
N ARG A 147 -30.89 18.90 5.02
CA ARG A 147 -30.28 19.95 5.85
C ARG A 147 -29.69 21.07 5.00
N TRP A 148 -29.00 20.76 3.90
CA TRP A 148 -28.45 21.77 2.99
C TRP A 148 -29.54 22.55 2.25
N LEU A 149 -30.62 21.88 1.78
CA LEU A 149 -31.74 22.57 1.12
C LEU A 149 -32.46 23.52 2.08
N ILE A 150 -32.60 23.12 3.34
CA ILE A 150 -33.22 23.96 4.37
C ILE A 150 -32.34 25.18 4.70
N ILE A 151 -31.02 25.01 4.81
CA ILE A 151 -30.07 26.12 5.03
C ILE A 151 -30.02 27.09 3.84
N ASN A 152 -30.17 26.60 2.60
CA ASN A 152 -30.23 27.43 1.39
C ASN A 152 -31.61 28.05 1.13
N ASN A 153 -32.47 28.15 2.15
CA ASN A 153 -33.81 28.76 2.07
C ASN A 153 -34.77 28.06 1.08
N LYS A 154 -34.60 26.75 0.88
CA LYS A 154 -35.49 25.89 0.08
C LYS A 154 -36.11 24.76 0.92
N PRO A 155 -36.88 25.09 1.97
CA PRO A 155 -37.39 24.10 2.93
C PRO A 155 -38.39 23.10 2.31
N GLU A 156 -39.11 23.50 1.26
CA GLU A 156 -40.06 22.66 0.52
C GLU A 156 -39.37 21.46 -0.16
N GLU A 157 -38.23 21.70 -0.81
CA GLU A 157 -37.44 20.65 -1.46
C GLU A 157 -36.81 19.72 -0.41
N GLY A 158 -36.38 20.27 0.73
CA GLY A 158 -35.87 19.51 1.87
C GLY A 158 -36.92 18.59 2.50
N LEU A 159 -38.14 19.08 2.71
CA LEU A 159 -39.26 18.29 3.23
C LEU A 159 -39.61 17.12 2.29
N LYS A 160 -39.60 17.35 0.98
CA LYS A 160 -39.82 16.31 -0.04
C LYS A 160 -38.74 15.21 0.02
N ALA A 161 -37.48 15.60 0.23
CA ALA A 161 -36.38 14.65 0.41
C ALA A 161 -36.55 13.84 1.71
N LEU A 162 -36.89 14.47 2.83
CA LEU A 162 -37.14 13.81 4.12
C LEU A 162 -38.28 12.79 4.03
N ARG A 163 -39.40 13.16 3.40
CA ARG A 163 -40.54 12.23 3.20
C ARG A 163 -40.16 11.03 2.34
N LYS A 164 -39.31 11.22 1.32
CA LYS A 164 -38.81 10.12 0.48
C LYS A 164 -37.95 9.15 1.27
N VAL A 165 -37.05 9.64 2.13
CA VAL A 165 -36.22 8.80 3.00
C VAL A 165 -37.08 8.07 4.04
N ALA A 166 -38.04 8.78 4.66
CA ALA A 166 -38.97 8.18 5.61
C ALA A 166 -39.78 7.02 4.98
N HIS A 167 -40.22 7.17 3.74
CA HIS A 167 -40.89 6.10 3.00
C HIS A 167 -39.97 4.91 2.67
N ILE A 168 -38.71 5.17 2.28
CA ILE A 168 -37.71 4.10 2.06
C ILE A 168 -37.49 3.29 3.35
N ASN A 169 -37.52 3.96 4.50
CA ASN A 169 -37.40 3.34 5.82
C ASN A 169 -38.71 2.71 6.33
N GLY A 170 -39.75 2.61 5.49
CA GLY A 170 -41.00 1.93 5.81
C GLY A 170 -42.01 2.77 6.62
N MET A 171 -41.79 4.06 6.81
CA MET A 171 -42.77 4.94 7.46
C MET A 171 -43.93 5.24 6.50
N LYS A 172 -45.13 4.81 6.86
CA LYS A 172 -46.34 4.98 6.02
C LYS A 172 -47.03 6.34 6.21
N ASN A 173 -46.82 7.01 7.34
CA ASN A 173 -47.49 8.27 7.72
C ASN A 173 -46.53 9.47 7.68
N ALA A 174 -45.51 9.43 6.81
CA ALA A 174 -44.47 10.46 6.74
C ALA A 174 -45.03 11.85 6.38
N GLY A 175 -46.13 11.92 5.62
CA GLY A 175 -46.78 13.18 5.24
C GLY A 175 -47.39 13.94 6.43
N ASP A 176 -47.95 13.20 7.39
CA ASP A 176 -48.65 13.76 8.55
C ASP A 176 -47.69 14.16 9.67
N ILE A 177 -46.57 13.44 9.80
CA ILE A 177 -45.54 13.68 10.83
C ILE A 177 -44.59 14.81 10.40
N LEU A 178 -44.18 14.84 9.12
CA LEU A 178 -43.28 15.84 8.58
C LEU A 178 -44.08 16.96 7.89
N THR A 179 -44.52 17.93 8.69
CA THR A 179 -45.18 19.16 8.22
C THR A 179 -44.19 20.31 8.06
N MET A 180 -44.52 21.28 7.22
CA MET A 180 -43.68 22.47 7.00
C MET A 180 -43.51 23.30 8.28
N GLU A 181 -44.54 23.34 9.13
CA GLU A 181 -44.53 24.07 10.39
C GLU A 181 -43.61 23.41 11.42
N GLY A 182 -43.71 22.08 11.57
CA GLY A 182 -42.81 21.32 12.44
C GLY A 182 -41.36 21.31 11.96
N LEU A 183 -41.13 21.31 10.63
CA LEU A 183 -39.80 21.44 10.06
C LEU A 183 -39.20 22.82 10.37
N ARG A 184 -39.99 23.89 10.19
CA ARG A 184 -39.53 25.26 10.44
C ARG A 184 -39.25 25.52 11.91
N SER A 185 -40.08 25.02 12.82
CA SER A 185 -39.85 25.16 14.26
C SER A 185 -38.61 24.40 14.73
N SER A 186 -38.36 23.21 14.19
CA SER A 186 -37.19 22.41 14.56
C SER A 186 -35.88 22.93 13.95
N MET A 187 -35.94 23.74 12.90
CA MET A 187 -34.77 24.22 12.17
C MET A 187 -34.51 25.71 12.35
N GLN A 188 -35.36 26.43 13.09
CA GLN A 188 -35.20 27.87 13.32
C GLN A 188 -33.84 28.18 13.94
N ASP A 189 -33.46 27.48 15.01
CA ASP A 189 -32.19 27.67 15.72
C ASP A 189 -30.97 27.35 14.81
N GLU A 190 -31.09 26.32 13.97
CA GLU A 190 -30.03 25.90 13.03
C GLU A 190 -29.91 26.84 11.83
N LEU A 191 -31.02 27.41 11.36
CA LEU A 191 -31.06 28.38 10.25
C LEU A 191 -30.48 29.71 10.69
N GLU A 192 -30.83 30.17 11.89
CA GLU A 192 -30.25 31.37 12.50
C GLU A 192 -28.75 31.20 12.70
N ALA A 193 -28.31 30.05 13.25
CA ALA A 193 -26.90 29.73 13.40
C ALA A 193 -26.16 29.68 12.05
N ALA A 194 -26.76 29.09 11.00
CA ALA A 194 -26.15 29.00 9.68
C ALA A 194 -26.10 30.34 8.91
N GLN A 195 -27.04 31.25 9.17
CA GLN A 195 -27.04 32.60 8.58
C GLN A 195 -26.11 33.59 9.30
N THR A 196 -25.62 33.26 10.50
CA THR A 196 -24.58 34.07 11.12
C THR A 196 -23.33 34.07 10.22
N LYS A 197 -22.97 35.25 9.68
CA LYS A 197 -21.73 35.44 8.93
C LYS A 197 -20.56 35.17 9.86
N THR A 198 -20.04 33.94 9.80
CA THR A 198 -18.83 33.54 10.51
C THR A 198 -17.64 34.10 9.75
N THR A 199 -16.91 35.02 10.37
CA THR A 199 -15.66 35.55 9.82
C THR A 199 -14.54 34.54 10.07
N VAL A 200 -13.49 34.52 9.23
CA VAL A 200 -12.31 33.66 9.44
C VAL A 200 -11.71 33.85 10.85
N CYS A 201 -11.77 35.06 11.41
CA CYS A 201 -11.38 35.33 12.79
C CYS A 201 -12.26 34.64 13.84
N ASP A 202 -13.57 34.49 13.59
CA ASP A 202 -14.50 33.82 14.51
C ASP A 202 -14.24 32.30 14.57
N LEU A 203 -13.77 31.73 13.45
CA LEU A 203 -13.32 30.33 13.37
C LEU A 203 -12.12 30.05 14.28
N PHE A 204 -11.21 31.03 14.43
CA PHE A 204 -10.10 30.95 15.36
C PHE A 204 -10.47 31.35 16.78
N CYS A 205 -11.64 31.91 17.05
CA CYS A 205 -12.08 32.34 18.38
C CYS A 205 -13.04 31.34 19.06
N THR A 206 -13.50 30.32 18.34
CA THR A 206 -14.34 29.27 18.92
C THR A 206 -13.50 28.33 19.81
N PRO A 207 -13.80 28.23 21.11
CA PRO A 207 -13.00 27.45 22.07
C PRO A 207 -12.98 25.95 21.75
N ASP A 208 -14.04 25.43 21.12
CA ASP A 208 -14.11 24.01 20.76
C ASP A 208 -13.23 23.66 19.55
N LEU A 209 -13.17 24.57 18.56
CA LEU A 209 -12.30 24.40 17.39
C LEU A 209 -10.82 24.52 17.79
N ARG A 210 -10.49 25.46 18.69
CA ARG A 210 -9.14 25.57 19.29
C ARG A 210 -8.73 24.27 19.99
N LYS A 211 -9.62 23.66 20.78
CA LYS A 211 -9.33 22.39 21.45
C LYS A 211 -9.05 21.27 20.44
N ARG A 212 -9.88 21.16 19.39
CA ARG A 212 -9.69 20.15 18.32
C ARG A 212 -8.39 20.37 17.56
N ILE A 213 -8.06 21.61 17.20
CA ILE A 213 -6.80 21.96 16.53
C ILE A 213 -5.60 21.68 17.43
N CYS A 214 -5.65 22.09 18.70
CA CYS A 214 -4.58 21.81 19.67
C CYS A 214 -4.36 20.31 19.90
N LEU A 215 -5.44 19.52 19.99
CA LEU A 215 -5.35 18.06 20.10
C LEU A 215 -4.72 17.45 18.84
N LEU A 216 -5.12 17.89 17.64
CA LEU A 216 -4.53 17.41 16.39
C LEU A 216 -3.04 17.75 16.28
N LEU A 217 -2.64 18.95 16.69
CA LEU A 217 -1.23 19.36 16.74
C LEU A 217 -0.43 18.58 17.79
N PHE A 218 -1.02 18.31 18.96
CA PHE A 218 -0.41 17.52 20.01
C PHE A 218 -0.21 16.07 19.59
N VAL A 219 -1.24 15.44 19.03
CA VAL A 219 -1.18 14.07 18.46
C VAL A 219 -0.18 14.01 17.31
N SER A 220 -0.15 15.01 16.43
CA SER A 220 0.81 15.07 15.31
C SER A 220 2.26 15.20 15.80
N LYS A 221 2.49 15.93 16.91
CA LYS A 221 3.81 16.04 17.55
C LYS A 221 4.23 14.71 18.21
N GLU A 222 3.33 14.05 18.92
CA GLU A 222 3.63 12.74 19.54
C GLU A 222 3.87 11.65 18.50
N LEU A 223 3.11 11.61 17.40
CA LEU A 223 3.36 10.70 16.28
C LEU A 223 4.73 10.95 15.63
N LYS A 224 5.16 12.21 15.53
CA LYS A 224 6.47 12.57 14.98
C LYS A 224 7.62 12.23 15.94
N LYS A 225 7.36 12.21 17.25
CA LYS A 225 8.30 11.79 18.30
C LYS A 225 8.44 10.27 18.37
N SER A 226 7.36 9.51 18.18
CA SER A 226 7.38 8.05 18.14
C SER A 226 8.07 7.45 16.90
N LYS A 227 8.32 8.25 15.86
CA LYS A 227 8.95 7.83 14.60
C LYS A 227 10.43 8.21 14.49
N ARG A 228 11.01 8.79 15.54
CA ARG A 228 12.44 9.11 15.67
C ARG A 228 13.02 8.32 16.83
#